data_AF-F5Y789-F1
#
_entry.id   AF-F5Y789-F1
#
_cell.length_a   1.000
_cell.length_b   1.000
_cell.length_c   1.000
_cell.angle_alpha   90.00
_cell.angle_beta   90.00
_cell.angle_gamma   90.00
#
_symmetry.space_group_name_H-M   'P 1'
#
loop_
_entity.id
_entity.type
_entity.pdbx_description
1 polymer ?
#
loop_
_entity_poly.entity_id
_entity_poly.type
_entity_poly.pdbx_seq_one_letter_code
_entity_poly.pdbx_strand_id
1 'polypeptide(L)'
;MKKSYPLVASISFVSILLFSCAGSPRTLVPGDSMAAAKASMQIASVPETAPKRPEKPEIPPKPQEIMGLGMVNEQKMADFLLEANPEVDKNFALEFARFYIVEAQAEGINHDIAFSQMCLETGFLKFGGLVTPDMNNFCGLGAIGPEQRGEIFPDTQTGVRAHIQHLKAYASEEPLNQDLVDPRFRWVRRGRSPKIEGLTGTWASDRQYAPKIEAILERLYEYSFGENS
;
A
#
# COMPACT_ATOMS: atom_id res chain seq x y z
N MET A 1 -0.27 38.81 11.61
CA MET A 1 -1.12 39.04 10.42
C MET A 1 -1.79 37.72 10.07
N LYS A 2 -3.09 37.59 10.33
CA LYS A 2 -3.87 36.36 10.10
C LYS A 2 -4.53 36.47 8.72
N LYS A 3 -4.29 35.52 7.81
CA LYS A 3 -5.01 35.41 6.53
C LYS A 3 -6.20 34.47 6.70
N SER A 4 -7.39 35.00 6.42
CA SER A 4 -8.68 34.31 6.42
C SER A 4 -8.99 33.87 4.98
N TYR A 5 -9.50 32.65 4.82
CA TYR A 5 -10.01 32.11 3.54
C TYR A 5 -11.52 31.91 3.67
N PRO A 6 -12.35 32.32 2.70
CA PRO A 6 -13.79 32.09 2.75
C PRO A 6 -14.18 30.71 2.21
N LEU A 7 -15.06 30.05 2.96
CA LEU A 7 -15.89 28.91 2.54
C LEU A 7 -16.89 29.35 1.47
N VAL A 8 -17.01 28.58 0.39
CA VAL A 8 -18.15 28.67 -0.53
C VAL A 8 -18.85 27.31 -0.56
N ALA A 9 -20.02 27.27 0.07
CA ALA A 9 -20.97 26.17 -0.05
C ALA A 9 -21.89 26.46 -1.24
N SER A 10 -21.99 25.53 -2.19
CA SER A 10 -23.02 25.56 -3.23
C SER A 10 -23.97 24.38 -3.02
N ILE A 11 -25.20 24.76 -2.70
CA ILE A 11 -26.40 23.94 -2.59
C ILE A 11 -26.94 23.72 -4.01
N SER A 12 -27.22 22.46 -4.38
CA SER A 12 -28.02 22.16 -5.57
C SER A 12 -29.24 21.32 -5.20
N PHE A 13 -30.37 21.78 -5.72
CA PHE A 13 -31.74 21.39 -5.45
C PHE A 13 -32.13 20.03 -6.06
N VAL A 14 -32.89 19.27 -5.24
CA VAL A 14 -34.15 18.56 -5.52
C VAL A 14 -34.53 18.27 -6.97
N SER A 15 -34.80 16.99 -7.26
CA SER A 15 -35.90 16.57 -8.14
C SER A 15 -36.39 15.18 -7.72
N ILE A 16 -37.53 15.16 -7.01
CA ILE A 16 -38.31 13.96 -6.69
C ILE A 16 -39.30 13.77 -7.83
N LEU A 17 -39.16 12.69 -8.61
CA LEU A 17 -40.16 12.26 -9.58
C LEU A 17 -41.11 11.26 -8.89
N LEU A 18 -42.34 11.70 -8.65
CA LEU A 18 -43.47 10.84 -8.31
C LEU A 18 -44.11 10.34 -9.61
N PHE A 19 -44.04 9.03 -9.86
CA PHE A 19 -44.90 8.38 -10.85
C PHE A 19 -46.07 7.71 -10.12
N SER A 20 -47.26 8.27 -10.35
CA SER A 20 -48.55 7.69 -10.02
C SER A 20 -49.05 6.94 -11.26
N CYS A 21 -49.38 5.66 -11.11
CA CYS A 21 -50.25 4.95 -12.04
C CYS A 21 -51.25 4.11 -11.24
N ALA A 22 -52.48 4.61 -11.18
CA ALA A 22 -53.65 3.87 -10.74
C ALA A 22 -54.08 2.87 -11.82
N GLY A 23 -54.33 1.62 -11.42
CA GLY A 23 -54.98 0.60 -12.23
C GLY A 23 -56.09 -0.06 -11.40
N SER A 24 -57.33 0.17 -11.82
CA SER A 24 -58.59 -0.27 -11.19
C SER A 24 -58.80 -1.80 -11.15
N PRO A 25 -59.68 -2.28 -10.25
CA PRO A 25 -59.92 -3.71 -10.04
C PRO A 25 -60.80 -4.30 -11.15
N ARG A 26 -60.45 -5.51 -11.62
CA ARG A 26 -61.25 -6.28 -12.57
C ARG A 26 -62.09 -7.33 -11.82
N THR A 27 -63.39 -7.28 -12.04
CA THR A 27 -64.43 -8.16 -11.51
C THR A 27 -64.36 -9.56 -12.12
N LEU A 28 -64.57 -10.59 -11.29
CA LEU A 28 -64.71 -11.99 -11.67
C LEU A 28 -66.09 -12.28 -12.28
N VAL A 29 -66.15 -13.10 -13.32
CA VAL A 29 -67.37 -13.73 -13.86
C VAL A 29 -67.13 -15.24 -13.95
N PRO A 30 -68.13 -16.09 -13.61
CA PRO A 30 -67.97 -17.54 -13.54
C PRO A 30 -68.41 -18.25 -14.82
N GLY A 31 -67.74 -19.36 -15.14
CA GLY A 31 -68.20 -20.36 -16.11
C GLY A 31 -67.21 -20.63 -17.23
N ASP A 32 -66.39 -21.68 -17.08
CA ASP A 32 -66.45 -22.84 -17.98
C ASP A 32 -65.43 -23.93 -17.59
N SER A 33 -65.99 -25.14 -17.48
CA SER A 33 -65.44 -26.47 -17.72
C SER A 33 -64.13 -26.94 -17.06
N MET A 34 -64.28 -28.05 -16.34
CA MET A 34 -63.23 -28.91 -15.79
C MET A 34 -62.29 -29.44 -16.87
N ALA A 35 -61.01 -29.05 -16.79
CA ALA A 35 -59.91 -29.86 -17.27
C ALA A 35 -59.16 -30.42 -16.05
N ALA A 36 -59.22 -31.73 -15.88
CA ALA A 36 -58.50 -32.44 -14.84
C ALA A 36 -56.98 -32.42 -15.13
N ALA A 37 -56.28 -31.45 -14.55
CA ALA A 37 -54.83 -31.45 -14.49
C ALA A 37 -54.37 -32.43 -13.41
N LYS A 38 -53.77 -33.56 -13.81
CA LYS A 38 -52.99 -34.41 -12.89
C LYS A 38 -51.75 -33.64 -12.45
N ALA A 39 -51.81 -33.05 -11.25
CA ALA A 39 -50.65 -32.50 -10.59
C ALA A 39 -49.85 -33.64 -9.94
N SER A 40 -48.76 -34.07 -10.59
CA SER A 40 -47.74 -34.89 -9.95
C SER A 40 -46.96 -34.00 -8.99
N MET A 41 -47.09 -34.26 -7.69
CA MET A 41 -46.38 -33.55 -6.65
C MET A 41 -44.91 -33.97 -6.66
N GLN A 42 -44.07 -33.24 -7.39
CA GLN A 42 -42.62 -33.31 -7.23
C GLN A 42 -42.25 -32.62 -5.92
N ILE A 43 -41.85 -33.42 -4.93
CA ILE A 43 -41.17 -32.92 -3.74
C ILE A 43 -39.79 -32.47 -4.21
N ALA A 44 -39.63 -31.17 -4.47
CA ALA A 44 -38.32 -30.58 -4.66
C ALA A 44 -37.58 -30.65 -3.32
N SER A 45 -36.49 -31.41 -3.28
CA SER A 45 -35.55 -31.37 -2.16
C SER A 45 -34.95 -29.97 -2.11
N VAL A 46 -35.28 -29.22 -1.07
CA VAL A 46 -34.60 -27.95 -0.75
C VAL A 46 -33.11 -28.27 -0.57
N PRO A 47 -32.19 -27.66 -1.32
CA PRO A 47 -30.77 -27.83 -1.03
C PRO A 47 -30.50 -27.11 0.29
N GLU A 48 -30.14 -27.89 1.31
CA GLU A 48 -29.68 -27.37 2.58
C GLU A 48 -28.29 -26.75 2.39
N THR A 49 -28.22 -25.51 1.94
CA THR A 49 -27.00 -24.72 2.04
C THR A 49 -26.98 -24.09 3.43
N ALA A 50 -26.45 -24.84 4.39
CA ALA A 50 -26.01 -24.26 5.66
C ALA A 50 -25.16 -23.01 5.36
N PRO A 51 -25.28 -21.92 6.15
CA PRO A 51 -24.44 -20.75 5.96
C PRO A 51 -22.98 -21.19 6.07
N LYS A 52 -22.20 -20.98 5.00
CA LYS A 52 -20.75 -21.19 5.04
C LYS A 52 -20.22 -20.39 6.23
N ARG A 53 -19.50 -21.07 7.14
CA ARG A 53 -18.72 -20.44 8.20
C ARG A 53 -17.94 -19.28 7.56
N PRO A 54 -17.92 -18.08 8.16
CA PRO A 54 -17.12 -16.98 7.60
C PRO A 54 -15.71 -17.49 7.38
N GLU A 55 -15.27 -17.45 6.12
CA GLU A 55 -13.90 -17.79 5.75
C GLU A 55 -13.00 -16.81 6.51
N LYS A 56 -12.01 -17.37 7.20
CA LYS A 56 -10.98 -16.61 7.91
C LYS A 56 -10.39 -15.56 6.93
N PRO A 57 -10.20 -14.30 7.35
CA PRO A 57 -9.65 -13.29 6.44
C PRO A 57 -8.30 -13.76 5.91
N GLU A 58 -8.20 -13.86 4.60
CA GLU A 58 -6.98 -14.26 3.90
C GLU A 58 -6.02 -13.05 3.86
N ILE A 59 -4.73 -13.31 4.12
CA ILE A 59 -3.69 -12.27 4.00
C ILE A 59 -3.67 -11.81 2.53
N PRO A 60 -3.71 -10.50 2.24
CA PRO A 60 -3.72 -10.01 0.87
C PRO A 60 -2.44 -10.42 0.12
N PRO A 61 -2.50 -10.56 -1.22
CA PRO A 61 -1.32 -10.88 -2.00
C PRO A 61 -0.26 -9.78 -1.88
N LYS A 62 1.00 -10.19 -1.74
CA LYS A 62 2.15 -9.27 -1.63
C LYS A 62 2.47 -8.64 -3.00
N PRO A 63 2.77 -7.33 -3.07
CA PRO A 63 3.13 -6.66 -4.30
C PRO A 63 4.49 -7.15 -4.81
N GLN A 64 4.68 -7.05 -6.12
CA GLN A 64 5.93 -7.37 -6.82
C GLN A 64 6.46 -6.17 -7.62
N GLU A 65 5.55 -5.37 -8.17
CA GLU A 65 5.86 -4.12 -8.85
C GLU A 65 6.22 -3.04 -7.82
N ILE A 66 7.33 -2.34 -8.05
CA ILE A 66 7.78 -1.25 -7.19
C ILE A 66 6.86 -0.03 -7.35
N MET A 67 6.34 0.20 -8.56
CA MET A 67 5.29 1.19 -8.81
C MET A 67 3.94 0.64 -8.32
N GLY A 68 3.16 1.45 -7.63
CA GLY A 68 1.84 1.08 -7.12
C GLY A 68 1.54 1.66 -5.75
N LEU A 69 0.44 1.21 -5.13
CA LEU A 69 0.04 1.61 -3.79
C LEU A 69 0.27 0.44 -2.82
N GLY A 70 0.91 0.72 -1.69
CA GLY A 70 0.94 -0.23 -0.57
C GLY A 70 -0.42 -0.28 0.14
N MET A 71 -0.60 -1.27 0.99
CA MET A 71 -1.83 -1.53 1.74
C MET A 71 -1.66 -1.30 3.24
N VAL A 72 -0.43 -1.38 3.77
CA VAL A 72 -0.18 -1.30 5.20
C VAL A 72 -0.30 0.16 5.66
N ASN A 73 -0.99 0.38 6.78
CA ASN A 73 -1.16 1.71 7.34
C ASN A 73 0.01 2.12 8.24
N GLU A 74 0.08 3.42 8.54
CA GLU A 74 1.11 4.06 9.35
C GLU A 74 1.32 3.38 10.71
N GLN A 75 0.24 3.05 11.41
CA GLN A 75 0.30 2.43 12.74
C GLN A 75 0.94 1.05 12.68
N LYS A 76 0.54 0.21 11.71
CA LYS A 76 1.07 -1.14 11.54
C LYS A 76 2.55 -1.14 11.15
N MET A 77 2.97 -0.23 10.27
CA MET A 77 4.38 -0.07 9.93
C MET A 77 5.23 0.37 11.12
N ALA A 78 4.74 1.34 11.90
CA ALA A 78 5.42 1.84 13.09
C ALA A 78 5.56 0.75 14.16
N ASP A 79 4.49 0.01 14.45
CA ASP A 79 4.52 -1.06 15.44
C ASP A 79 5.43 -2.23 14.99
N PHE A 80 5.44 -2.57 13.70
CA PHE A 80 6.36 -3.56 13.13
C PHE A 80 7.83 -3.13 13.28
N LEU A 81 8.13 -1.85 13.05
CA LEU A 81 9.46 -1.30 13.28
C LEU A 81 9.86 -1.36 14.76
N LEU A 82 8.96 -1.01 15.66
CA LEU A 82 9.19 -1.03 17.11
C LEU A 82 9.37 -2.45 17.65
N GLU A 83 8.67 -3.44 17.10
CA GLU A 83 8.88 -4.85 17.47
C GLU A 83 10.31 -5.29 17.15
N ALA A 84 10.83 -4.89 15.99
CA ALA A 84 12.19 -5.23 15.60
C ALA A 84 13.26 -4.36 16.29
N ASN A 85 12.94 -3.11 16.60
CA ASN A 85 13.82 -2.15 17.23
C ASN A 85 13.09 -1.32 18.32
N PRO A 86 12.98 -1.85 19.55
CA PRO A 86 12.28 -1.18 20.65
C PRO A 86 12.96 0.10 21.16
N GLU A 87 14.19 0.40 20.71
CA GLU A 87 14.92 1.61 21.10
C GLU A 87 14.46 2.86 20.32
N VAL A 88 13.72 2.67 19.22
CA VAL A 88 13.15 3.78 18.45
C VAL A 88 12.06 4.46 19.26
N ASP A 89 12.06 5.79 19.30
CA ASP A 89 10.96 6.55 19.91
C ASP A 89 9.64 6.27 19.18
N LYS A 90 8.56 6.04 19.94
CA LYS A 90 7.27 5.66 19.37
C LYS A 90 6.67 6.74 18.47
N ASN A 91 6.80 8.02 18.85
CA ASN A 91 6.24 9.11 18.04
C ASN A 91 7.05 9.26 16.74
N PHE A 92 8.38 9.14 16.84
CA PHE A 92 9.24 9.10 15.67
C PHE A 92 8.91 7.93 14.75
N ALA A 93 8.70 6.70 15.27
CA ALA A 93 8.35 5.54 14.45
C ALA A 93 7.05 5.77 13.65
N LEU A 94 6.06 6.39 14.28
CA LEU A 94 4.79 6.75 13.64
C LEU A 94 4.99 7.80 12.55
N GLU A 95 5.68 8.89 12.86
CA GLU A 95 6.00 9.95 11.89
C GLU A 95 6.86 9.42 10.73
N PHE A 96 7.79 8.52 11.01
CA PHE A 96 8.66 7.91 10.02
C PHE A 96 7.87 7.02 9.05
N ALA A 97 6.98 6.17 9.56
CA ALA A 97 6.05 5.40 8.73
C ALA A 97 5.17 6.31 7.86
N ARG A 98 4.70 7.42 8.42
CA ARG A 98 3.93 8.44 7.68
C ARG A 98 4.72 9.03 6.53
N PHE A 99 6.00 9.35 6.72
CA PHE A 99 6.85 9.88 5.64
C PHE A 99 6.95 8.88 4.48
N TYR A 100 7.13 7.59 4.77
CA TYR A 100 7.15 6.57 3.71
C TYR A 100 5.84 6.54 2.92
N ILE A 101 4.70 6.57 3.59
CA ILE A 101 3.40 6.59 2.92
C ILE A 101 3.25 7.84 2.05
N VAL A 102 3.49 9.02 2.60
CA VAL A 102 3.27 10.29 1.90
C VAL A 102 4.21 10.47 0.72
N GLU A 103 5.51 10.27 0.92
CA GLU A 103 6.50 10.46 -0.14
C GLU A 103 6.34 9.39 -1.24
N ALA A 104 6.07 8.13 -0.88
CA ALA A 104 5.86 7.07 -1.87
C ALA A 104 4.58 7.28 -2.67
N GLN A 105 3.46 7.68 -2.03
CA GLN A 105 2.22 8.01 -2.71
C GLN A 105 2.39 9.17 -3.69
N ALA A 106 3.16 10.20 -3.31
CA ALA A 106 3.43 11.34 -4.19
C ALA A 106 4.15 10.93 -5.47
N GLU A 107 5.02 9.92 -5.41
CA GLU A 107 5.80 9.44 -6.54
C GLU A 107 5.22 8.21 -7.25
N GLY A 108 4.17 7.60 -6.71
CA GLY A 108 3.55 6.38 -7.23
C GLY A 108 4.32 5.10 -6.89
N ILE A 109 5.10 5.12 -5.81
CA ILE A 109 5.89 4.00 -5.31
C ILE A 109 5.09 3.24 -4.24
N ASN A 110 5.20 1.92 -4.25
CA ASN A 110 4.59 1.07 -3.25
C ASN A 110 5.34 1.25 -1.92
N HIS A 111 4.69 1.89 -0.94
CA HIS A 111 5.29 2.17 0.36
C HIS A 111 5.61 0.91 1.18
N ASP A 112 4.90 -0.20 1.00
CA ASP A 112 5.19 -1.45 1.70
C ASP A 112 6.55 -2.02 1.25
N ILE A 113 6.84 -1.97 -0.05
CA ILE A 113 8.13 -2.37 -0.62
C ILE A 113 9.24 -1.42 -0.16
N ALA A 114 9.02 -0.11 -0.30
CA ALA A 114 10.03 0.89 0.07
C ALA A 114 10.37 0.83 1.57
N PHE A 115 9.37 0.64 2.43
CA PHE A 115 9.57 0.47 3.86
C PHE A 115 10.30 -0.85 4.17
N SER A 116 9.93 -1.95 3.52
CA SER A 116 10.62 -3.24 3.69
C SER A 116 12.09 -3.19 3.26
N GLN A 117 12.38 -2.51 2.15
CA GLN A 117 13.74 -2.27 1.69
C GLN A 117 14.52 -1.40 2.70
N MET A 118 13.91 -0.36 3.26
CA MET A 118 14.54 0.44 4.32
C MET A 118 14.89 -0.40 5.55
N CYS A 119 13.98 -1.28 5.98
CA CYS A 119 14.26 -2.18 7.10
C CYS A 119 15.45 -3.09 6.82
N LEU A 120 15.61 -3.56 5.58
CA LEU A 120 16.79 -4.32 5.15
C LEU A 120 18.07 -3.48 5.22
N GLU A 121 18.06 -2.31 4.58
CA GLU A 121 19.23 -1.44 4.40
C GLU A 121 19.76 -0.87 5.72
N THR A 122 18.85 -0.60 6.65
CA THR A 122 19.18 0.01 7.95
C THR A 122 19.22 -0.99 9.10
N GLY A 123 18.85 -2.25 8.87
CA GLY A 123 18.63 -3.21 9.95
C GLY A 123 17.56 -2.73 10.93
N PHE A 124 16.41 -2.26 10.42
CA PHE A 124 15.32 -1.68 11.21
C PHE A 124 15.75 -0.44 12.01
N LEU A 125 16.45 0.49 11.37
CA LEU A 125 17.03 1.71 11.97
C LEU A 125 18.05 1.46 13.10
N LYS A 126 18.58 0.24 13.23
CA LYS A 126 19.71 -0.03 14.15
C LYS A 126 21.03 0.44 13.57
N PHE A 127 21.10 0.50 12.24
CA PHE A 127 22.32 0.73 11.47
C PHE A 127 23.41 -0.28 11.89
N GLY A 128 24.66 -0.04 11.48
CA GLY A 128 25.78 -0.97 11.72
C GLY A 128 26.74 -1.10 10.54
N GLY A 129 26.40 -0.45 9.42
CA GLY A 129 27.28 -0.30 8.27
C GLY A 129 27.95 1.08 8.23
N LEU A 130 28.23 1.55 7.01
CA LEU A 130 28.88 2.84 6.76
C LEU A 130 28.00 4.05 7.11
N VAL A 131 26.69 3.88 6.89
CA VAL A 131 25.67 4.89 7.14
C VAL A 131 25.27 4.88 8.62
N THR A 132 25.20 6.06 9.21
CA THR A 132 24.80 6.29 10.61
C THR A 132 23.47 7.03 10.71
N PRO A 133 22.76 6.97 11.86
CA PRO A 133 21.43 7.58 12.00
C PRO A 133 21.37 9.07 11.63
N ASP A 134 22.41 9.84 11.96
CA ASP A 134 22.52 11.27 11.71
C ASP A 134 22.61 11.63 10.21
N MET A 135 22.89 10.66 9.35
CA MET A 135 22.99 10.88 7.91
C MET A 135 21.63 10.95 7.21
N ASN A 136 20.54 10.52 7.86
CA ASN A 136 19.21 10.41 7.25
C ASN A 136 19.20 9.63 5.91
N ASN A 137 20.09 8.66 5.74
CA ASN A 137 20.24 7.90 4.50
C ASN A 137 19.70 6.48 4.70
N PHE A 138 18.43 6.28 4.36
CA PHE A 138 17.68 5.06 4.72
C PHE A 138 17.78 3.94 3.68
N CYS A 139 18.62 4.10 2.66
CA CYS A 139 18.75 3.13 1.57
C CYS A 139 20.20 2.92 1.09
N GLY A 140 21.18 3.34 1.89
CA GLY A 140 22.60 3.14 1.58
C GLY A 140 23.11 3.97 0.40
N LEU A 141 22.45 5.09 0.10
CA LEU A 141 22.69 5.87 -1.11
C LEU A 141 24.14 6.40 -1.12
N GLY A 142 24.91 6.01 -2.14
CA GLY A 142 26.30 6.45 -2.28
C GLY A 142 27.28 5.85 -1.27
N ALA A 143 26.87 4.91 -0.43
CA ALA A 143 27.74 4.26 0.54
C ALA A 143 28.61 3.19 -0.16
N ILE A 144 29.86 3.55 -0.46
CA ILE A 144 30.79 2.69 -1.22
C ILE A 144 31.87 2.10 -0.32
N GLY A 145 32.33 2.86 0.68
CA GLY A 145 33.40 2.43 1.59
C GLY A 145 33.66 3.44 2.73
N PRO A 146 34.62 3.18 3.62
CA PRO A 146 34.90 4.07 4.77
C PRO A 146 35.24 5.51 4.38
N GLU A 147 35.87 5.72 3.23
CA GLU A 147 36.21 7.03 2.66
C GLU A 147 35.00 7.73 1.99
N GLN A 148 33.96 6.96 1.63
CA GLN A 148 32.75 7.42 0.95
C GLN A 148 31.54 6.78 1.64
N ARG A 149 31.24 7.29 2.84
CA ARG A 149 30.27 6.70 3.78
C ARG A 149 28.82 6.75 3.28
N GLY A 150 28.52 7.62 2.32
CA GLY A 150 27.20 7.80 1.74
C GLY A 150 26.77 9.28 1.71
N GLU A 151 25.65 9.53 1.04
CA GLU A 151 24.99 10.83 1.05
C GLU A 151 24.42 11.16 2.43
N ILE A 152 24.32 12.45 2.74
CA ILE A 152 23.76 12.99 3.99
C ILE A 152 22.60 13.91 3.65
N PHE A 153 21.46 13.70 4.31
CA PHE A 153 20.25 14.50 4.12
C PHE A 153 19.94 15.37 5.35
N PRO A 154 19.41 16.58 5.14
CA PRO A 154 19.22 17.56 6.20
C PRO A 154 18.22 17.13 7.27
N ASP A 155 17.24 16.30 6.89
CA ASP A 155 16.20 15.79 7.77
C ASP A 155 15.68 14.44 7.29
N THR A 156 14.95 13.78 8.18
CA THR A 156 14.38 12.44 7.97
C THR A 156 13.46 12.41 6.75
N GLN A 157 12.59 13.40 6.57
CA GLN A 157 11.66 13.43 5.44
C GLN A 157 12.41 13.53 4.10
N THR A 158 13.44 14.36 4.02
CA THR A 158 14.28 14.51 2.84
C THR A 158 15.03 13.21 2.51
N GLY A 159 15.52 12.52 3.55
CA GLY A 159 16.12 11.19 3.40
C GLY A 159 15.16 10.14 2.85
N VAL A 160 13.93 10.10 3.36
CA VAL A 160 12.88 9.22 2.84
C VAL A 160 12.54 9.58 1.39
N ARG A 161 12.36 10.87 1.08
CA ARG A 161 12.11 11.32 -0.30
C ARG A 161 13.23 10.89 -1.25
N ALA A 162 14.50 11.04 -0.86
CA ALA A 162 15.63 10.63 -1.68
C ALA A 162 15.60 9.12 -1.97
N HIS A 163 15.25 8.29 -0.98
CA HIS A 163 15.06 6.87 -1.18
C HIS A 163 13.92 6.56 -2.16
N ILE A 164 12.75 7.18 -1.99
CA ILE A 164 11.59 7.00 -2.88
C ILE A 164 11.92 7.42 -4.32
N GLN A 165 12.61 8.55 -4.50
CA GLN A 165 13.07 9.01 -5.80
C GLN A 165 14.05 8.00 -6.41
N HIS A 166 14.98 7.45 -5.64
CA HIS A 166 15.90 6.44 -6.14
C HIS A 166 15.17 5.18 -6.60
N LEU A 167 14.18 4.70 -5.83
CA LEU A 167 13.31 3.59 -6.25
C LEU A 167 12.56 3.90 -7.54
N LYS A 168 11.96 5.09 -7.66
CA LYS A 168 11.31 5.53 -8.90
C LYS A 168 12.26 5.58 -10.08
N ALA A 169 13.51 5.96 -9.84
CA ALA A 169 14.55 5.94 -10.85
C ALA A 169 14.71 4.53 -11.44
N TYR A 170 14.80 3.51 -10.60
CA TYR A 170 14.90 2.11 -11.02
C TYR A 170 13.61 1.57 -11.65
N ALA A 171 12.45 1.92 -11.10
CA ALA A 171 11.20 1.27 -11.42
C ALA A 171 10.46 1.83 -12.64
N SER A 172 10.66 3.11 -12.96
CA SER A 172 9.87 3.82 -13.97
C SER A 172 10.73 4.76 -14.81
N GLU A 173 10.20 5.23 -15.94
CA GLU A 173 10.74 6.35 -16.72
C GLU A 173 9.94 7.65 -16.51
N GLU A 174 8.85 7.60 -15.75
CA GLU A 174 8.01 8.77 -15.45
C GLU A 174 8.80 9.86 -14.71
N PRO A 175 8.49 11.15 -14.96
CA PRO A 175 9.11 12.25 -14.25
C PRO A 175 8.79 12.19 -12.75
N LEU A 176 9.63 12.85 -11.96
CA LEU A 176 9.32 13.09 -10.54
C LEU A 176 8.14 14.04 -10.41
N ASN A 177 7.33 13.82 -9.39
CA ASN A 177 6.20 14.68 -9.04
C ASN A 177 6.60 15.73 -7.98
N GLN A 178 7.69 15.50 -7.26
CA GLN A 178 8.27 16.42 -6.29
C GLN A 178 9.67 16.89 -6.70
N ASP A 179 10.18 17.90 -5.98
CA ASP A 179 11.52 18.42 -6.19
C ASP A 179 12.58 17.32 -5.99
N LEU A 180 13.52 17.25 -6.94
CA LEU A 180 14.62 16.31 -6.91
C LEU A 180 15.56 16.58 -5.71
N VAL A 181 15.67 15.61 -4.81
CA VAL A 181 16.59 15.64 -3.67
C VAL A 181 17.63 14.52 -3.70
N ASP A 182 17.39 13.45 -4.46
CA ASP A 182 18.38 12.39 -4.71
C ASP A 182 19.52 12.91 -5.62
N PRO A 183 20.74 13.15 -5.11
CA PRO A 183 21.84 13.68 -5.92
C PRO A 183 22.35 12.66 -6.96
N ARG A 184 21.96 11.40 -6.82
CA ARG A 184 22.39 10.29 -7.68
C ARG A 184 21.34 9.86 -8.69
N PHE A 185 20.14 10.45 -8.67
CA PHE A 185 19.02 10.10 -9.55
C PHE A 185 19.41 10.04 -11.02
N ARG A 186 20.21 11.02 -11.48
CA ARG A 186 20.69 11.13 -12.87
C ARG A 186 21.63 10.00 -13.32
N TRP A 187 22.22 9.26 -12.38
CA TRP A 187 23.16 8.17 -12.67
C TRP A 187 22.47 6.82 -12.85
N VAL A 188 21.19 6.73 -12.47
CA VAL A 188 20.40 5.52 -12.65
C VAL A 188 19.91 5.47 -14.10
N ARG A 189 20.15 4.34 -14.77
CA ARG A 189 19.43 4.04 -16.02
C ARG A 189 17.95 3.81 -15.65
N ARG A 190 17.10 4.78 -16.01
CA ARG A 190 15.68 4.80 -15.67
C ARG A 190 14.95 3.53 -16.13
N GLY A 191 13.99 3.05 -15.31
CA GLY A 191 13.10 1.94 -15.66
C GLY A 191 13.75 0.55 -15.76
N ARG A 192 15.01 0.41 -15.32
CA ARG A 192 15.77 -0.85 -15.46
C ARG A 192 15.28 -2.01 -14.58
N SER A 193 14.52 -1.73 -13.53
CA SER A 193 14.07 -2.71 -12.54
C SER A 193 12.66 -2.38 -12.03
N PRO A 194 11.60 -2.67 -12.80
CA PRO A 194 10.21 -2.39 -12.39
C PRO A 194 9.73 -3.19 -11.18
N LYS A 195 10.32 -4.36 -10.94
CA LYS A 195 9.95 -5.33 -9.89
C LYS A 195 11.05 -5.54 -8.86
N ILE A 196 10.68 -6.02 -7.67
CA ILE A 196 11.61 -6.36 -6.57
C ILE A 196 12.74 -7.27 -7.07
N GLU A 197 12.43 -8.33 -7.82
CA GLU A 197 13.41 -9.26 -8.41
C GLU A 197 14.54 -8.54 -9.16
N GLY A 198 14.18 -7.48 -9.88
CA GLY A 198 15.07 -6.71 -10.74
C GLY A 198 16.05 -5.85 -9.96
N LEU A 199 15.85 -5.62 -8.66
CA LEU A 199 16.81 -4.91 -7.81
C LEU A 199 18.07 -5.74 -7.54
N THR A 200 17.98 -7.07 -7.64
CA THR A 200 19.13 -7.96 -7.54
C THR A 200 20.11 -7.74 -8.71
N GLY A 201 21.36 -7.44 -8.39
CA GLY A 201 22.41 -7.15 -9.37
C GLY A 201 22.32 -5.77 -10.02
N THR A 202 21.32 -4.95 -9.68
CA THR A 202 21.15 -3.60 -10.25
C THR A 202 21.20 -2.51 -9.18
N TRP A 203 20.53 -2.73 -8.05
CA TRP A 203 20.60 -1.91 -6.85
C TRP A 203 21.76 -2.37 -5.98
N ALA A 204 21.76 -3.65 -5.60
CA ALA A 204 22.82 -4.28 -4.84
C ALA A 204 23.40 -5.48 -5.61
N SER A 205 24.70 -5.73 -5.45
CA SER A 205 25.36 -6.89 -6.04
C SER A 205 25.02 -8.22 -5.35
N ASP A 206 24.43 -8.17 -4.16
CA ASP A 206 23.99 -9.35 -3.41
C ASP A 206 22.93 -10.14 -4.20
N ARG A 207 23.21 -11.41 -4.46
CA ARG A 207 22.31 -12.34 -5.16
C ARG A 207 21.06 -12.70 -4.36
N GLN A 208 21.03 -12.39 -3.07
CA GLN A 208 19.89 -12.62 -2.18
C GLN A 208 19.13 -11.32 -1.87
N TYR A 209 19.42 -10.23 -2.60
CA TYR A 209 18.84 -8.93 -2.29
C TYR A 209 17.31 -8.92 -2.39
N ALA A 210 16.75 -9.32 -3.53
CA ALA A 210 15.29 -9.40 -3.70
C ALA A 210 14.63 -10.39 -2.71
N PRO A 211 15.11 -11.64 -2.54
CA PRO A 211 14.57 -12.55 -1.54
C PRO A 211 14.56 -11.99 -0.10
N LYS A 212 15.55 -11.19 0.28
CA LYS A 212 15.59 -10.56 1.61
C LYS A 212 14.52 -9.47 1.76
N ILE A 213 14.29 -8.67 0.73
CA ILE A 213 13.20 -7.68 0.73
C ILE A 213 11.86 -8.40 0.83
N GLU A 214 11.65 -9.44 0.02
CA GLU A 214 10.43 -10.24 0.00
C GLU A 214 10.16 -10.89 1.35
N ALA A 215 11.19 -11.40 2.04
CA ALA A 215 11.05 -11.97 3.37
C ALA A 215 10.64 -10.94 4.44
N ILE A 216 11.12 -9.69 4.35
CA ILE A 216 10.68 -8.61 5.24
C ILE A 216 9.25 -8.20 4.91
N LEU A 217 8.92 -8.08 3.63
CA LEU A 217 7.56 -7.76 3.16
C LEU A 217 6.57 -8.83 3.60
N GLU A 218 6.96 -10.10 3.56
CA GLU A 218 6.17 -11.21 4.09
C GLU A 218 5.88 -11.07 5.57
N ARG A 219 6.91 -10.83 6.38
CA ARG A 219 6.74 -10.59 7.82
C ARG A 219 5.86 -9.37 8.10
N LEU A 220 6.00 -8.29 7.31
CA LEU A 220 5.17 -7.10 7.44
C LEU A 220 3.69 -7.42 7.17
N TYR A 221 3.41 -8.23 6.14
CA TYR A 221 2.04 -8.63 5.79
C TYR A 221 1.44 -9.60 6.81
N GLU A 222 2.20 -10.58 7.27
CA GLU A 222 1.78 -11.46 8.37
C GLU A 222 1.49 -10.67 9.63
N TYR A 223 2.36 -9.70 9.97
CA TYR A 223 2.17 -8.80 11.10
C TYR A 223 0.92 -7.93 10.94
N SER A 224 0.61 -7.47 9.73
CA SER A 224 -0.44 -6.46 9.47
C SER A 224 -1.82 -7.05 9.16
N PHE A 225 -1.89 -8.29 8.69
CA PHE A 225 -3.13 -8.92 8.21
C PHE A 225 -3.31 -10.37 8.69
N GLY A 226 -2.35 -10.94 9.42
CA GLY A 226 -2.46 -12.29 10.00
C GLY A 226 -3.45 -12.36 11.17
N GLU A 227 -3.71 -13.58 11.66
CA GLU A 227 -4.74 -13.83 12.70
C GLU A 227 -4.56 -13.08 14.01
N ASN A 228 -3.32 -12.68 14.32
CA ASN A 228 -2.96 -12.00 15.56
C ASN A 228 -2.66 -10.51 15.34
N SER A 229 -3.01 -9.96 14.17
CA SER A 229 -2.81 -8.55 13.83
C SER A 229 -3.83 -7.64 14.49
#